data_AF-R7ADB5-F1
#
_entry.id   AF-R7ADB5-F1
#
_cell.length_a   1.000
_cell.length_b   1.000
_cell.length_c   1.000
_cell.angle_alpha   90.00
_cell.angle_beta   90.00
_cell.angle_gamma   90.00
#
_symmetry.space_group_name_H-M   'P 1'
#
loop_
_entity.id
_entity.type
_entity.pdbx_description
1 polymer ?
#
loop_
_entity_poly.entity_id
_entity_poly.type
_entity_poly.pdbx_seq_one_letter_code
_entity_poly.pdbx_strand_id
1 'polypeptide(L)' 'MALKKEEYPAVIDFQPEDERAVRYLKGETIAVSSEEEASLDSRFSWILVCTGGFPLGWAKRLKGSLKNKYYPGWRWQ' A
#
# COMPACT_ATOMS: atom_id res chain seq x y z
N MET A 1 -8.05 -0.41 10.94
CA MET A 1 -8.15 -1.57 10.03
C MET A 1 -8.30 -2.82 10.88
N ALA A 2 -9.14 -3.80 10.52
CA ALA A 2 -9.31 -5.03 11.32
C ALA A 2 -8.34 -6.16 10.90
N LEU A 3 -7.87 -6.13 9.66
CA LEU A 3 -6.94 -7.10 9.09
C LEU A 3 -5.52 -6.89 9.62
N LYS A 4 -4.76 -7.97 9.79
CA LYS A 4 -3.30 -7.99 10.02
C LYS A 4 -2.55 -8.22 8.72
N LYS A 5 -1.26 -7.88 8.69
CA LYS A 5 -0.39 -8.06 7.52
C LYS A 5 -0.34 -9.52 7.04
N GLU A 6 -0.30 -10.47 7.97
CA GLU A 6 -0.11 -11.90 7.67
C GLU A 6 -1.37 -12.57 7.13
N GLU A 7 -2.53 -11.88 7.21
CA GLU A 7 -3.82 -12.41 6.78
C GLU A 7 -4.10 -12.19 5.29
N TYR A 8 -3.17 -11.52 4.57
CA TYR A 8 -3.31 -11.25 3.14
C TYR A 8 -2.00 -11.52 2.38
N PRO A 9 -2.04 -12.19 1.21
CA PRO A 9 -0.84 -12.62 0.50
C PRO A 9 -0.13 -11.51 -0.29
N ALA A 10 -0.83 -10.44 -0.68
CA ALA A 10 -0.25 -9.36 -1.48
C ALA A 10 -0.14 -8.06 -0.67
N VAL A 11 1.01 -7.91 -0.01
CA VAL A 11 1.29 -6.81 0.91
C VAL A 11 2.50 -6.03 0.42
N ILE A 12 2.41 -4.71 0.50
CA ILE A 12 3.59 -3.84 0.51
C ILE A 12 3.70 -3.19 1.89
N ASP A 13 4.88 -3.28 2.50
CA ASP A 13 5.11 -2.78 3.86
C ASP A 13 6.26 -1.78 3.84
N PHE A 14 5.91 -0.51 3.99
CA PHE A 14 6.86 0.57 4.00
C PHE A 14 7.50 0.72 5.39
N GLN A 15 8.76 1.12 5.45
CA GLN A 15 9.32 1.55 6.74
C GLN A 15 8.57 2.81 7.21
N PRO A 16 8.38 3.02 8.53
CA PRO A 16 7.72 4.21 9.05
C PRO A 16 8.33 5.53 8.57
N GLU A 17 9.63 5.54 8.28
CA GLU A 17 10.40 6.69 7.80
C GLU A 17 10.27 6.91 6.29
N ASP A 18 9.68 5.97 5.56
CA ASP A 18 9.46 6.10 4.12
C ASP A 18 8.32 7.09 3.85
N GLU A 19 8.63 8.19 3.17
CA GLU A 19 7.68 9.25 2.83
C GLU A 19 6.46 8.72 2.05
N ARG A 20 6.60 7.58 1.36
CA ARG A 20 5.50 6.93 0.63
C ARG A 20 4.35 6.52 1.56
N ALA A 21 4.61 6.20 2.83
CA ALA A 21 3.56 5.94 3.81
C ALA A 21 2.69 7.19 4.06
N VAL A 22 3.34 8.35 4.24
CA VAL A 22 2.63 9.64 4.42
C VAL A 22 1.86 10.03 3.16
N ARG A 23 2.48 9.90 1.98
CA ARG A 23 1.83 10.14 0.69
C ARG A 23 0.60 9.25 0.51
N TYR A 24 0.66 8.01 0.98
CA TYR A 24 -0.49 7.10 0.96
C TYR A 24 -1.63 7.63 1.84
N LEU A 25 -1.34 8.08 3.06
CA LEU A 25 -2.34 8.67 3.95
C LEU A 25 -2.95 9.97 3.40
N LYS A 26 -2.20 10.73 2.60
CA LYS A 26 -2.70 11.90 1.88
C LYS A 26 -3.55 11.55 0.64
N GLY A 27 -3.66 10.27 0.29
CA GLY A 27 -4.46 9.80 -0.84
C GLY A 27 -3.73 9.80 -2.19
N GLU A 28 -2.41 9.96 -2.19
CA GLU A 28 -1.61 9.95 -3.42
C GLU A 28 -1.39 8.55 -3.97
N THR A 29 -1.23 8.44 -5.29
CA THR A 29 -0.73 7.22 -5.96
C THR A 29 0.73 7.00 -5.60
N ILE A 30 1.08 5.78 -5.21
CA ILE A 30 2.43 5.44 -4.74
C ILE A 30 3.21 4.76 -5.86
N ALA A 31 4.41 5.26 -6.16
CA ALA A 31 5.33 4.59 -7.06
C ALA A 31 6.00 3.41 -6.34
N VAL A 32 6.14 2.29 -7.05
CA VAL A 32 6.84 1.10 -6.57
C VAL A 32 8.03 0.80 -7.47
N SER A 33 9.12 0.30 -6.89
CA SER A 33 10.28 -0.15 -7.65
C SER A 33 9.96 -1.42 -8.43
N SER A 34 10.82 -1.78 -9.39
CA SER A 34 10.66 -3.02 -10.13
C SER A 34 10.82 -4.26 -9.24
N GLU A 35 11.67 -4.18 -8.21
CA GLU A 35 11.87 -5.24 -7.22
C GLU A 35 10.64 -5.40 -6.33
N GLU A 36 10.05 -4.29 -5.86
CA GLU A 36 8.81 -4.29 -5.09
C GLU A 36 7.66 -4.87 -5.93
N GLU A 37 7.52 -4.44 -7.19
CA GLU A 37 6.48 -4.97 -8.10
C GLU A 37 6.66 -6.46 -8.38
N ALA A 38 7.91 -6.94 -8.51
CA ALA A 38 8.22 -8.35 -8.70
C ALA A 38 7.98 -9.20 -7.44
N SER A 39 8.11 -8.61 -6.25
CA SER A 39 7.85 -9.30 -4.97
C SER A 39 6.36 -9.53 -4.69
N LEU A 40 5.48 -8.74 -5.32
CA LEU A 40 4.03 -8.85 -5.17
C LEU A 40 3.48 -10.03 -5.98
N ASP A 41 2.66 -10.86 -5.33
CA ASP A 41 1.97 -11.96 -6.01
C ASP A 41 1.05 -11.42 -7.12
N SER A 42 1.40 -11.78 -8.36
CA SER A 42 0.76 -11.27 -9.58
C SER A 42 -0.69 -11.70 -9.75
N ARG A 43 -1.15 -12.70 -8.99
CA ARG A 43 -2.55 -13.15 -8.98
C ARG A 43 -3.48 -12.14 -8.31
N PHE A 44 -2.95 -11.22 -7.51
CA PHE A 44 -3.73 -10.26 -6.74
C PHE A 44 -3.57 -8.85 -7.31
N SER A 45 -4.70 -8.23 -7.67
CA SER A 45 -4.74 -6.83 -8.12
C SER A 45 -4.94 -5.83 -6.98
N TRP A 46 -5.36 -6.31 -5.81
CA TRP A 46 -5.48 -5.54 -4.58
C TRP A 46 -4.24 -5.75 -3.75
N ILE A 47 -3.68 -4.66 -3.25
CA ILE A 47 -2.48 -4.66 -2.44
C ILE A 47 -2.85 -4.05 -1.09
N LEU A 48 -2.54 -4.78 -0.02
CA LEU A 48 -2.61 -4.23 1.33
C LEU A 48 -1.37 -3.37 1.56
N VAL A 49 -1.59 -2.10 1.86
CA VAL A 49 -0.52 -1.15 2.18
C VAL A 49 -0.34 -1.13 3.70
N CYS A 50 0.88 -1.42 4.14
CA CYS A 50 1.29 -1.42 5.53
C CYS A 50 2.42 -0.42 5.77
N THR A 51 2.60 -0.04 7.04
CA THR A 51 3.83 0.61 7.50
C THR A 51 4.27 0.01 8.82
N GLY A 52 5.54 -0.38 8.94
CA GLY A 52 6.07 -1.05 10.12
C GLY A 52 5.26 -2.28 10.54
N GLY A 53 4.69 -3.01 9.57
CA GLY A 53 3.83 -4.17 9.81
C GLY A 53 2.36 -3.85 10.10
N PHE A 54 1.99 -2.57 10.25
CA PHE A 54 0.62 -2.15 10.54
C PHE A 54 -0.16 -1.80 9.27
N PRO A 55 -1.34 -2.40 9.03
CA PRO A 55 -2.13 -2.11 7.84
C PRO A 55 -2.75 -0.71 7.84
N LEU A 56 -2.42 0.07 6.81
CA LEU A 56 -2.97 1.41 6.57
C LEU A 56 -4.25 1.34 5.75
N GLY A 57 -4.26 0.55 4.68
CA GLY A 57 -5.38 0.51 3.74
C GLY A 57 -5.12 -0.27 2.47
N TRP A 58 -6.00 -0.10 1.50
CA TRP A 58 -5.95 -0.77 0.22
C TRP A 58 -5.40 0.13 -0.89
N ALA A 59 -4.71 -0.50 -1.83
CA ALA A 59 -4.39 0.09 -3.12
C ALA A 59 -4.70 -0.93 -4.23
N LYS A 60 -4.94 -0.43 -5.44
CA LYS A 60 -5.08 -1.26 -6.64
C LYS A 60 -3.81 -1.18 -7.46
N ARG A 61 -3.27 -2.33 -7.85
CA ARG A 61 -2.07 -2.42 -8.67
C ARG A 61 -2.26 -1.76 -10.03
N LEU A 62 -1.30 -0.95 -10.42
CA LEU A 62 -1.06 -0.43 -11.77
C LEU A 62 0.36 -0.85 -12.20
N LYS A 63 0.70 -0.69 -13.48
CA LYS A 63 2.06 -0.94 -13.96
C LYS A 63 3.01 0.06 -13.30
N GLY A 64 3.93 -0.41 -12.46
CA GLY A 64 4.91 0.41 -11.73
C GLY A 64 4.35 1.35 -10.64
N SER A 65 3.08 1.21 -10.25
CA SER A 65 2.49 2.05 -9.20
C SER A 65 1.28 1.42 -8.53
N LEU A 66 0.88 1.98 -7.40
CA LEU A 66 -0.27 1.57 -6.60
C LEU A 66 -1.29 2.71 -6.54
N LYS A 67 -2.44 2.50 -7.18
CA LYS A 67 -3.56 3.43 -7.12
C LYS A 67 -4.20 3.39 -5.74
N ASN A 68 -4.09 4.48 -5.03
CA ASN A 68 -4.61 4.64 -3.68
C ASN A 68 -6.14 4.44 -3.64
N LYS A 69 -6.61 3.66 -2.66
CA LYS A 69 -8.04 3.42 -2.37
C LYS A 69 -8.40 3.77 -0.93
N TYR A 70 -7.58 4.60 -0.28
CA TYR A 70 -7.84 5.19 1.01
C TYR A 70 -9.05 6.12 0.93
N TYR A 71 -9.94 6.00 1.92
CA TYR A 71 -11.21 6.72 1.92
C TYR A 71 -10.95 8.24 1.96
N PRO A 72 -11.56 9.04 1.05
CA PRO A 72 -11.29 10.48 0.99
C PRO A 72 -11.48 11.23 2.31
N GLY A 73 -12.49 10.86 3.10
CA GLY A 73 -12.76 11.51 4.39
C GLY A 73 -11.79 11.13 5.51
N TRP A 74 -10.86 10.19 5.28
CA TRP A 74 -9.82 9.81 6.24
C TRP A 74 -8.44 10.37 5.86
N ARG A 75 -8.34 11.02 4.70
CA ARG A 75 -7.06 11.52 4.22
C ARG A 75 -6.49 12.52 5.21
N TRP A 76 -5.21 12.36 5.50
CA TRP A 76 -4.47 13.32 6.29
C TRP A 76 -4.41 14.65 5.53
N GLN A 77 -4.83 15.74 6.19
CA GLN A 77 -4.76 17.13 5.74
C GLN A 77 -3.44 17.78 6.18
#